data_AF-A0A963FQA7-F1
#
_entry.id   AF-A0A963FQA7-F1
#
_cell.length_a   1.000
_cell.length_b   1.000
_cell.length_c   1.000
_cell.angle_alpha   90.00
_cell.angle_beta   90.00
_cell.angle_gamma   90.00
#
_symmetry.space_group_name_H-M   'P 1'
#
loop_
_entity.id
_entity.type
_entity.pdbx_description
1 polymer ?
#
loop_
_entity_poly.entity_id
_entity_poly.type
_entity_poly.pdbx_seq_one_letter_code
_entity_poly.pdbx_strand_id
1 'polypeptide(L)'
;MRAIQVFIITLCLVMGLYLVTGRGFFMPGRWDPSIGVHLTGWSARLLGAGLLLIAVLGVVALKTFGGGIQEHKPHAWHLRYFAALALAIALIFGALMSGESGPTPGWRERGSPVSE
;
A
#
# COMPACT_ATOMS: atom_id res chain seq x y z
N MET A 1 -18.84 10.05 -8.07
CA MET A 1 -17.37 9.96 -7.93
C MET A 1 -16.88 9.90 -6.46
N ARG A 2 -17.52 10.56 -5.48
CA ARG A 2 -17.06 10.54 -4.08
C ARG A 2 -17.12 9.17 -3.39
N ALA A 3 -18.11 8.33 -3.70
CA ALA A 3 -18.23 6.99 -3.13
C ALA A 3 -16.99 6.11 -3.44
N ILE A 4 -16.47 6.17 -4.67
CA ILE A 4 -15.26 5.44 -5.08
C ILE A 4 -14.04 5.97 -4.30
N GLN A 5 -13.91 7.28 -4.11
CA GLN A 5 -12.81 7.84 -3.32
C GLN A 5 -12.87 7.39 -1.85
N VAL A 6 -14.04 7.44 -1.22
CA VAL A 6 -14.23 6.95 0.15
C VAL A 6 -13.94 5.46 0.26
N PHE A 7 -14.35 4.68 -0.74
CA PHE A 7 -14.04 3.25 -0.80
C PHE A 7 -12.52 3.01 -0.86
N ILE A 8 -11.80 3.69 -1.74
CA ILE A 8 -10.33 3.59 -1.85
C ILE A 8 -9.65 3.98 -0.53
N ILE A 9 -10.08 5.10 0.09
CA ILE A 9 -9.53 5.55 1.38
C ILE A 9 -9.75 4.49 2.46
N THR A 10 -10.96 3.94 2.55
CA THR A 10 -11.30 2.91 3.52
C THR A 10 -10.46 1.66 3.31
N LEU A 11 -10.27 1.26 2.06
CA LEU A 11 -9.46 0.10 1.69
C LEU A 11 -7.98 0.32 2.06
N CYS A 12 -7.42 1.50 1.77
CA CYS A 12 -6.09 1.89 2.22
C CYS A 12 -5.96 1.92 3.74
N LEU A 13 -7.00 2.37 4.46
CA LEU A 13 -6.98 2.46 5.92
C LEU A 13 -7.01 1.08 6.57
N VAL A 14 -7.95 0.22 6.16
CA VAL A 14 -8.09 -1.16 6.67
C VAL A 14 -6.84 -1.97 6.35
N MET A 15 -6.38 -1.92 5.10
CA MET A 15 -5.20 -2.68 4.67
C MET A 15 -3.92 -2.13 5.30
N GLY A 16 -3.80 -0.80 5.42
CA GLY A 16 -2.69 -0.16 6.11
C GLY A 16 -2.60 -0.56 7.58
N LEU A 17 -3.73 -0.53 8.31
CA LEU A 17 -3.78 -0.96 9.71
C LEU A 17 -3.41 -2.44 9.85
N TYR A 18 -3.97 -3.29 8.97
CA TYR A 18 -3.67 -4.73 8.95
C TYR A 18 -2.17 -4.99 8.79
N LEU A 19 -1.50 -4.31 7.86
CA LEU A 19 -0.06 -4.51 7.62
C LEU A 19 0.83 -3.95 8.72
N VAL A 20 0.44 -2.83 9.36
CA VAL A 20 1.19 -2.26 10.49
C VAL A 20 1.21 -3.20 11.69
N THR A 21 0.20 -4.07 11.87
CA THR A 21 0.20 -5.09 12.93
C THR A 21 1.28 -6.17 12.75
N GLY A 22 2.08 -6.13 11.67
CA GLY A 22 3.19 -7.04 11.43
C GLY A 22 2.76 -8.38 10.83
N ARG A 23 1.51 -8.48 10.36
CA ARG A 23 1.03 -9.65 9.63
C ARG A 23 1.67 -9.64 8.25
N GLY A 24 2.35 -10.74 7.91
CA GLY A 24 2.97 -10.91 6.62
C GLY A 24 1.93 -10.85 5.50
N PHE A 25 2.27 -10.19 4.40
CA PHE A 25 1.48 -10.18 3.18
C PHE A 25 2.30 -10.85 2.07
N PHE A 26 1.69 -11.82 1.40
CA PHE A 26 2.30 -12.49 0.27
C PHE A 26 1.69 -11.93 -1.02
N MET A 27 2.53 -11.44 -1.91
CA MET A 27 2.13 -10.97 -3.23
C MET A 27 2.67 -11.91 -4.31
N PRO A 28 1.82 -12.70 -4.98
CA PRO A 28 2.27 -13.60 -6.05
C PRO A 28 2.82 -12.80 -7.23
N GLY A 29 3.89 -13.29 -7.84
CA GLY A 29 4.48 -12.71 -9.04
C GLY A 29 3.47 -12.68 -10.17
N ARG A 30 3.42 -11.55 -10.90
CA ARG A 30 2.46 -11.36 -11.99
C ARG A 30 2.80 -12.16 -13.25
N TRP A 31 4.09 -12.47 -13.43
CA TRP A 31 4.63 -13.17 -14.59
C TRP A 31 5.00 -14.63 -14.29
N ASP A 32 5.34 -14.92 -13.03
CA ASP A 32 5.63 -16.28 -12.56
C ASP A 32 4.95 -16.50 -11.20
N PRO A 33 3.89 -17.33 -11.12
CA PRO A 33 3.20 -17.61 -9.86
C PRO A 33 4.00 -18.49 -8.89
N SER A 34 5.14 -19.05 -9.31
CA SER A 34 6.04 -19.83 -8.44
C SER A 34 6.89 -18.95 -7.53
N ILE A 35 7.10 -17.69 -7.91
CA ILE A 35 7.89 -16.70 -7.19
C ILE A 35 6.97 -15.58 -6.72
N GLY A 36 7.06 -15.20 -5.45
CA GLY A 36 6.34 -14.04 -4.94
C GLY A 36 7.18 -13.21 -4.00
N VAL A 37 6.67 -12.01 -3.73
CA VAL A 37 7.29 -11.09 -2.78
C VAL A 37 6.62 -11.30 -1.43
N HIS A 38 7.40 -11.77 -0.47
CA HIS A 38 6.98 -11.87 0.92
C HIS A 38 7.30 -10.55 1.62
N LEU A 39 6.25 -9.80 1.95
CA LEU A 39 6.34 -8.59 2.74
C LEU A 39 6.13 -8.99 4.19
N THR A 40 7.22 -9.21 4.93
CA THR A 40 7.21 -9.64 6.33
C THR A 40 7.94 -8.61 7.20
N GLY A 41 7.59 -8.54 8.49
CA GLY A 41 8.28 -7.69 9.47
C GLY A 41 8.31 -6.21 9.08
N TRP A 42 9.49 -5.69 8.72
CA TRP A 42 9.72 -4.28 8.44
C TRP A 42 9.11 -3.81 7.12
N SER A 43 9.21 -4.61 6.05
CA SER A 43 8.67 -4.26 4.73
C SER A 43 7.14 -4.18 4.76
N ALA A 44 6.47 -5.08 5.50
CA ALA A 44 5.03 -5.01 5.77
C ALA A 44 4.63 -3.70 6.46
N ARG A 45 5.39 -3.29 7.50
CA ARG A 45 5.12 -2.04 8.22
C ARG A 45 5.31 -0.80 7.35
N LEU A 46 6.33 -0.78 6.49
CA LEU A 46 6.56 0.31 5.54
C LEU A 46 5.41 0.44 4.53
N LEU A 47 4.94 -0.69 3.99
CA LEU A 47 3.79 -0.69 3.09
C LEU A 47 2.53 -0.19 3.81
N GLY A 48 2.29 -0.70 5.02
CA GLY A 48 1.16 -0.29 5.85
C GLY A 48 1.19 1.21 6.20
N ALA A 49 2.37 1.74 6.56
CA ALA A 49 2.56 3.16 6.82
C ALA A 49 2.30 4.01 5.58
N GLY A 50 2.78 3.59 4.40
CA GLY A 50 2.48 4.25 3.13
C GLY A 50 0.98 4.30 2.81
N LEU A 51 0.28 3.18 3.01
CA LEU A 51 -1.18 3.10 2.81
C LEU A 51 -1.97 4.00 3.77
N LEU A 52 -1.59 4.04 5.05
CA LEU A 52 -2.21 4.93 6.02
C LEU A 52 -1.97 6.41 5.65
N LEU A 53 -0.77 6.74 5.17
CA LEU A 53 -0.44 8.11 4.77
C LEU A 53 -1.25 8.54 3.54
N ILE A 54 -1.48 7.65 2.57
CA ILE A 54 -2.40 7.88 1.45
C ILE A 54 -3.83 8.07 1.94
N ALA A 55 -4.31 7.25 2.88
CA ALA A 55 -5.64 7.39 3.44
C ALA A 55 -5.84 8.76 4.10
N VAL A 56 -4.87 9.21 4.91
CA VAL A 56 -4.88 10.54 5.54
C VAL A 56 -4.90 11.64 4.48
N LEU A 57 -4.05 11.55 3.45
CA LEU A 57 -4.04 12.52 2.34
C LEU A 57 -5.38 12.56 1.60
N GLY A 58 -5.99 11.40 1.35
CA GLY A 58 -7.31 11.29 0.74
C GLY A 58 -8.41 11.98 1.55
N VAL A 59 -8.40 11.84 2.89
CA VAL A 59 -9.34 12.53 3.79
C VAL A 59 -9.12 14.05 3.74
N VAL A 60 -7.86 14.50 3.75
CA VAL A 60 -7.51 15.93 3.66
C VAL A 60 -7.97 16.52 2.32
N ALA A 61 -7.80 15.77 1.22
CA ALA A 61 -8.29 16.16 -0.10
C ALA A 61 -9.82 16.23 -0.12
N LEU A 62 -10.52 15.22 0.43
CA LEU A 62 -11.99 15.23 0.50
C LEU A 62 -12.52 16.42 1.30
N LYS A 63 -11.88 16.78 2.41
CA LYS A 63 -12.26 17.96 3.20
C LYS A 63 -12.02 19.26 2.42
N THR A 64 -10.89 19.34 1.72
CA THR A 64 -10.48 20.55 0.98
C THR A 64 -11.36 20.78 -0.25
N PHE A 65 -11.55 19.77 -1.09
CA PHE A 65 -12.41 19.87 -2.28
C PHE A 65 -13.89 19.65 -1.96
N GLY A 66 -14.18 19.25 -0.73
CA GLY A 66 -15.51 18.92 -0.24
C GLY A 66 -16.40 20.12 -0.02
N GLY A 67 -15.80 21.20 0.49
CA GLY A 67 -16.51 22.36 1.04
C GLY A 67 -16.94 23.40 0.02
N GLY A 68 -16.60 23.28 -1.27
CA GLY A 68 -17.00 24.25 -2.30
C GLY A 68 -16.38 25.65 -2.19
N ILE A 69 -15.77 25.98 -1.05
CA ILE A 69 -15.07 27.24 -0.82
C ILE A 69 -13.67 27.11 -1.45
N GLN A 70 -13.49 27.75 -2.61
CA GLN A 70 -12.17 27.98 -3.19
C GLN A 70 -11.46 29.10 -2.42
N GLU A 71 -11.04 28.81 -1.19
CA GLU A 71 -10.00 29.62 -0.58
C GLU A 71 -8.69 29.34 -1.31
N HIS A 72 -8.04 30.41 -1.79
CA HIS A 72 -6.70 30.34 -2.35
C HIS A 72 -5.74 29.82 -1.28
N LYS A 73 -5.40 28.53 -1.37
CA LYS A 73 -4.49 27.92 -0.41
C LYS A 73 -3.06 28.42 -0.67
N PRO A 74 -2.29 28.68 0.40
CA PRO A 74 -0.92 29.13 0.25
C PRO A 74 -0.07 28.05 -0.42
N HIS A 75 0.93 28.45 -1.21
CA HIS A 75 1.86 27.56 -1.91
C HIS A 75 2.51 26.52 -0.98
N ALA A 76 2.76 26.89 0.28
CA ALA A 76 3.29 26.00 1.30
C ALA A 76 2.38 24.79 1.58
N TRP A 77 1.05 24.93 1.47
CA TRP A 77 0.13 23.80 1.62
C TRP A 77 0.26 22.82 0.46
N HIS A 78 0.38 23.34 -0.77
CA HIS A 78 0.56 22.52 -1.98
C HIS A 78 1.88 21.73 -1.88
N LEU A 79 2.96 22.39 -1.45
CA LEU A 79 4.26 21.76 -1.27
C LEU A 79 4.22 20.67 -0.18
N ARG A 80 3.59 20.93 0.98
CA ARG A 80 3.46 19.94 2.06
C ARG A 80 2.64 18.73 1.62
N TYR A 81 1.54 18.96 0.91
CA TYR A 81 0.69 17.89 0.38
C TYR A 81 1.45 17.05 -0.66
N PHE A 82 2.18 17.70 -1.57
CA PHE A 82 3.02 17.03 -2.55
C PHE A 82 4.16 16.23 -1.89
N ALA A 83 4.85 16.82 -0.91
CA ALA A 83 5.93 16.16 -0.18
C ALA A 83 5.41 14.93 0.58
N ALA A 84 4.23 15.02 1.20
CA ALA A 84 3.59 13.87 1.83
C ALA A 84 3.21 12.78 0.82
N LEU A 85 2.71 13.17 -0.37
CA LEU A 85 2.42 12.20 -1.43
C LEU A 85 3.70 11.50 -1.92
N ALA A 86 4.77 12.25 -2.16
CA ALA A 86 6.06 11.71 -2.55
C ALA A 86 6.62 10.76 -1.46
N LEU A 87 6.47 11.13 -0.19
CA LEU A 87 6.85 10.27 0.93
C LEU A 87 6.04 8.97 0.96
N ALA A 88 4.73 9.02 0.69
CA ALA A 88 3.90 7.82 0.61
C ALA A 88 4.39 6.87 -0.49
N ILE A 89 4.70 7.42 -1.67
CA ILE A 89 5.24 6.66 -2.81
C ILE A 89 6.59 6.06 -2.44
N ALA A 90 7.48 6.83 -1.81
CA ALA A 90 8.79 6.34 -1.37
C ALA A 90 8.68 5.21 -0.35
N LEU A 91 7.74 5.30 0.60
CA LEU A 91 7.46 4.23 1.58
C LEU A 91 6.99 2.94 0.90
N ILE A 92 6.06 3.06 -0.05
CA ILE A 92 5.55 1.91 -0.81
C ILE A 92 6.67 1.28 -1.65
N PHE A 93 7.45 2.11 -2.35
CA PHE A 93 8.55 1.64 -3.18
C PHE A 93 9.66 0.99 -2.35
N GLY A 94 10.00 1.59 -1.21
CA GLY A 94 10.95 1.02 -0.25
C GLY A 94 10.47 -0.30 0.34
N ALA A 95 9.17 -0.44 0.61
CA ALA A 95 8.57 -1.70 1.05
C ALA A 95 8.73 -2.79 -0.03
N LEU A 96 8.49 -2.46 -1.29
CA LEU A 96 8.64 -3.41 -2.40
C LEU A 96 10.09 -3.83 -2.63
N MET A 97 11.03 -2.89 -2.54
CA MET A 97 12.47 -3.18 -2.68
C MET A 97 13.05 -3.98 -1.50
N SER A 98 12.42 -3.90 -0.33
CA SER A 98 12.82 -4.64 0.88
C SER A 98 12.03 -5.93 1.10
N GLY A 99 11.09 -6.26 0.22
CA GLY A 99 10.36 -7.52 0.26
C GLY A 99 11.29 -8.69 -0.04
N GLU A 100 11.20 -9.75 0.76
CA GLU A 100 11.97 -10.96 0.53
C GLU A 100 11.31 -11.74 -0.61
N SER A 101 12.01 -11.86 -1.75
CA SER A 101 11.57 -12.72 -2.84
C SER A 101 11.73 -14.17 -2.41
N GLY A 102 10.63 -14.91 -2.37
CA GLY A 102 10.62 -16.28 -1.88
C GLY A 102 9.67 -17.19 -2.67
N PRO A 103 9.84 -18.51 -2.56
CA PRO A 103 8.93 -19.48 -3.18
C PRO A 103 7.51 -19.28 -2.66
N THR A 104 6.52 -19.31 -3.56
CA THR A 104 5.11 -19.19 -3.20
C THR A 104 4.69 -20.33 -2.25
N PRO A 105 4.13 -20.05 -1.06
CA PRO A 105 3.70 -21.09 -0.13
C PRO A 105 2.64 -22.00 -0.76
N GLY A 106 2.89 -23.30 -0.79
CA GLY A 106 1.98 -24.28 -1.40
C GLY A 106 2.06 -24.39 -2.93
N TRP A 107 3.03 -23.72 -3.58
CA TRP A 107 3.34 -24.00 -4.97
C TRP A 107 3.94 -25.40 -5.09
N ARG A 108 3.11 -26.35 -5.53
CA ARG A 108 3.60 -27.65 -5.98
C ARG A 108 4.19 -27.43 -7.36
N GLU A 109 5.49 -27.66 -7.51
CA GLU A 109 6.03 -27.94 -8.83
C GLU A 109 5.20 -29.07 -9.43
N ARG A 110 4.59 -28.81 -10.59
CA ARG A 110 3.82 -29.78 -11.36
C ARG A 110 4.80 -30.84 -11.88
N GLY A 111 5.25 -31.74 -11.00
CA GLY A 111 6.33 -32.68 -11.29
C GLY A 111 6.87 -33.50 -10.12
N SER A 112 6.42 -33.31 -8.87
CA SER A 112 6.75 -34.26 -7.79
C SER A 112 5.91 -35.53 -7.97
N PRO A 113 6.52 -36.71 -8.25
CA PRO A 113 5.77 -37.95 -8.27
C PRO A 113 5.22 -38.20 -6.87
N VAL A 114 3.94 -38.53 -6.80
CA VAL A 114 3.31 -39.09 -5.61
C VAL A 114 3.99 -40.45 -5.39
N SER A 115 4.93 -40.52 -4.46
CA SER A 115 5.37 -41.80 -3.91
C SER A 115 4.28 -42.28 -2.95
N GLU A 116 3.45 -43.21 -3.44
CA GLU A 116 2.67 -44.14 -2.62
C GLU A 116 3.56 -44.95 -1.67
#